data_AF-A0AAD9KK37-F1
#
_entry.id   AF-A0AAD9KK37-F1
#
_cell.length_a   1.000
_cell.length_b   1.000
_cell.length_c   1.000
_cell.angle_alpha   90.00
_cell.angle_beta   90.00
_cell.angle_gamma   90.00
#
_symmetry.space_group_name_H-M   'P 1'
#
loop_
_entity.id
_entity.type
_entity.pdbx_description
1 polymer ?
#
loop_
_entity_poly.entity_id
_entity_poly.type
_entity_poly.pdbx_seq_one_letter_code
_entity_poly.pdbx_strand_id
1 'polypeptide(L)'
;MEALLSQFTLETKEEVKRYLAEKEIPQLFESIATGLLYNRPSDPAQFVQDCLAIVRRGDCDIRWNTFLDLLNPPKRPIVTRDG
;
A
#
# COMPACT_ATOMS: atom_id res chain seq x y z
N MET A 1 -0.75 1.00 28.84
CA MET A 1 0.07 1.32 27.65
C MET A 1 1.40 0.56 27.70
N GLU A 2 2.10 0.61 28.84
CA GLU A 2 3.31 -0.19 29.16
C GLU A 2 3.16 -1.70 28.87
N ALA A 3 2.05 -2.34 29.27
CA ALA A 3 1.83 -3.77 29.06
C ALA A 3 1.69 -4.17 27.57
N LEU A 4 1.20 -3.25 26.74
CA LEU A 4 0.99 -3.48 25.30
C LEU A 4 2.31 -3.30 24.53
N LEU A 5 3.13 -2.33 24.97
CA LEU A 5 4.51 -2.16 24.52
C LEU A 5 5.41 -3.34 24.97
N SER A 6 5.17 -3.86 26.18
CA SER A 6 5.88 -5.03 26.71
C SER A 6 5.56 -6.31 25.93
N GLN A 7 4.30 -6.52 25.53
CA GLN A 7 3.93 -7.61 24.62
C GLN A 7 4.59 -7.45 23.24
N PHE A 8 4.67 -6.22 22.72
CA PHE A 8 5.36 -5.92 21.46
C PHE A 8 6.87 -6.19 21.52
N THR A 9 7.48 -6.16 22.71
CA THR A 9 8.91 -6.50 22.93
C THR A 9 9.17 -7.98 23.24
N LEU A 10 8.13 -8.79 23.50
CA LEU A 10 8.27 -10.21 23.84
C LEU A 10 8.26 -11.14 22.62
N GLU A 11 7.92 -10.63 21.44
CA GLU A 11 8.11 -11.38 20.21
C GLU A 11 9.61 -11.58 19.97
N THR A 12 9.99 -12.85 19.79
CA THR A 12 11.34 -13.18 19.35
C THR A 12 11.64 -12.43 18.06
N LYS A 13 12.90 -12.04 17.86
CA LYS A 13 13.33 -11.32 16.65
C LYS A 13 12.88 -12.03 15.37
N GLU A 14 12.79 -13.34 15.41
CA GLU A 14 12.34 -14.23 14.35
C GLU A 14 10.83 -14.18 14.10
N GLU A 15 10.00 -14.04 15.14
CA GLU A 15 8.56 -13.79 15.04
C GLU A 15 8.26 -12.47 14.35
N VAL A 16 8.91 -11.39 14.77
CA VAL A 16 8.75 -10.06 14.17
C VAL A 16 9.13 -10.10 12.69
N LYS A 17 10.28 -10.69 12.36
CA LYS A 17 10.72 -10.84 10.96
C LYS A 17 9.73 -11.64 10.13
N ARG A 18 9.19 -12.73 10.69
CA ARG A 18 8.20 -13.56 10.01
C ARG A 18 6.92 -12.79 9.77
N TYR A 19 6.40 -12.09 10.77
CA TYR A 19 5.20 -11.25 10.63
C TYR A 19 5.38 -10.18 9.55
N LEU A 20 6.53 -9.48 9.54
CA LEU A 20 6.83 -8.48 8.52
C LEU A 20 6.88 -9.07 7.11
N ALA A 21 7.45 -10.26 6.95
CA ALA A 21 7.55 -10.95 5.67
C ALA A 21 6.17 -11.50 5.22
N GLU A 22 5.45 -12.19 6.10
CA GLU A 22 4.15 -12.80 5.80
C GLU A 22 3.06 -11.77 5.47
N LYS A 23 3.13 -10.59 6.10
CA LYS A 23 2.20 -9.48 5.84
C LYS A 23 2.70 -8.52 4.77
N GLU A 24 3.88 -8.78 4.19
CA GLU A 24 4.52 -7.94 3.17
C GLU A 24 4.56 -6.46 3.56
N ILE A 25 4.69 -6.19 4.87
CA ILE A 25 4.60 -4.84 5.43
C ILE A 25 5.64 -3.91 4.81
N PRO A 26 6.93 -4.31 4.67
CA PRO A 26 7.92 -3.47 4.00
C PRO A 26 7.53 -3.10 2.56
N GLN A 27 7.03 -4.06 1.78
CA GLN A 27 6.64 -3.88 0.38
C GLN A 27 5.42 -2.95 0.24
N LEU A 28 4.45 -3.08 1.13
CA LEU A 28 3.30 -2.18 1.23
C LEU A 28 3.75 -0.74 1.48
N PHE A 29 4.58 -0.51 2.49
CA PHE A 29 5.02 0.86 2.81
C PHE A 29 5.96 1.43 1.74
N GLU A 30 6.82 0.62 1.13
CA GLU A 30 7.70 1.04 0.04
C GLU A 30 6.92 1.49 -1.20
N SER A 31 5.91 0.71 -1.60
CA SER A 31 5.06 1.07 -2.75
C SER A 31 4.25 2.34 -2.48
N ILE A 32 3.71 2.52 -1.27
CA ILE A 32 3.00 3.76 -0.87
C ILE A 32 3.96 4.95 -0.89
N ALA A 33 5.16 4.82 -0.31
CA ALA A 33 6.17 5.87 -0.29
C ALA A 33 6.59 6.29 -1.70
N THR A 34 6.78 5.31 -2.58
CA THR A 34 7.09 5.54 -4.00
C THR A 34 5.94 6.27 -4.70
N GLY A 35 4.70 5.84 -4.47
CA GLY A 35 3.50 6.49 -4.99
C GLY A 35 3.37 7.94 -4.55
N LEU A 36 3.62 8.24 -3.27
CA LEU A 36 3.62 9.60 -2.73
C LEU A 36 4.69 10.50 -3.38
N LEU A 37 5.92 10.00 -3.50
CA LEU A 37 7.03 10.74 -4.09
C LEU A 37 6.81 11.02 -5.58
N TYR A 38 6.22 10.07 -6.30
CA TYR A 38 5.91 10.19 -7.72
C TYR A 38 4.76 11.16 -7.97
N ASN A 39 3.63 10.94 -7.30
CA ASN A 39 2.39 11.68 -7.56
C ASN A 39 2.37 13.06 -6.91
N ARG A 40 3.11 13.27 -5.81
CA ARG A 40 3.12 14.50 -5.01
C ARG A 40 1.70 15.07 -4.78
N PRO A 41 0.78 14.26 -4.22
CA PRO A 41 -0.59 14.69 -4.01
C PRO A 41 -0.66 15.95 -3.15
N SER A 42 -1.66 16.79 -3.41
CA SER A 42 -1.97 17.94 -2.56
C SER A 42 -2.41 17.54 -1.15
N ASP A 43 -3.02 16.36 -1.02
CA ASP A 43 -3.36 15.72 0.26
C ASP A 43 -2.69 14.33 0.37
N PRO A 44 -1.49 14.26 0.97
CA PRO A 44 -0.79 12.99 1.17
C PRO A 44 -1.53 12.00 2.07
N ALA A 45 -2.29 12.47 3.05
CA ALA A 45 -2.99 11.60 3.99
C ALA A 45 -4.14 10.88 3.29
N GLN A 46 -4.91 11.60 2.46
CA GLN A 46 -5.98 11.00 1.66
C GLN A 46 -5.43 9.97 0.67
N PHE A 47 -4.32 10.27 -0.01
CA PHE A 47 -3.68 9.33 -0.93
C PHE A 47 -3.32 8.00 -0.25
N VAL A 48 -2.75 8.05 0.96
CA VAL A 48 -2.42 6.84 1.73
C VAL A 48 -3.68 6.04 2.07
N GLN A 49 -4.77 6.70 2.46
CA GLN A 49 -6.04 6.03 2.72
C GLN A 49 -6.56 5.30 1.47
N ASP A 50 -6.43 5.93 0.30
CA ASP A 50 -6.85 5.34 -0.98
C ASP A 50 -6.00 4.11 -1.34
N CYS A 51 -4.67 4.18 -1.15
CA CYS A 51 -3.78 3.02 -1.30
C CYS A 51 -4.23 1.84 -0.42
N LEU A 52 -4.47 2.10 0.87
CA LEU A 52 -4.91 1.08 1.82
C LEU A 52 -6.29 0.53 1.46
N ALA A 53 -7.18 1.36 0.92
CA ALA A 53 -8.48 0.94 0.46
C ALA A 53 -8.40 -0.03 -0.73
N ILE A 54 -7.45 0.18 -1.65
CA ILE A 54 -7.18 -0.74 -2.77
C ILE A 54 -6.66 -2.08 -2.24
N VAL A 55 -5.66 -2.05 -1.35
CA VAL A 55 -5.09 -3.27 -0.75
C VAL A 55 -6.15 -4.09 -0.03
N ARG A 56 -7.02 -3.42 0.74
CA ARG A 56 -8.10 -4.08 1.48
C ARG A 56 -9.11 -4.79 0.56
N ARG A 57 -9.30 -4.32 -0.67
CA ARG A 57 -10.20 -4.98 -1.63
C ARG A 57 -9.63 -6.31 -2.14
N GLY A 58 -8.32 -6.54 -1.95
CA GLY A 58 -7.65 -7.75 -2.44
C GLY A 58 -7.45 -7.75 -3.96
N ASP A 59 -7.65 -6.59 -4.61
CA ASP A 59 -7.67 -6.47 -6.07
C ASP A 59 -6.27 -6.39 -6.70
N CYS A 60 -5.19 -6.41 -5.89
CA CYS A 60 -3.84 -6.25 -6.41
C CYS A 60 -2.78 -7.03 -5.63
N ASP A 61 -1.90 -7.67 -6.38
CA ASP A 61 -0.57 -8.08 -5.92
C ASP A 61 0.29 -6.81 -5.73
N ILE A 62 0.75 -6.55 -4.51
CA ILE A 62 1.42 -5.29 -4.18
C ILE A 62 2.85 -5.33 -4.71
N ARG A 63 3.12 -4.47 -5.69
CA ARG A 63 4.45 -4.24 -6.26
C ARG A 63 4.84 -2.78 -6.05
N TRP A 64 6.11 -2.50 -6.23
CA TRP A 64 6.67 -1.15 -6.11
C TRP A 64 5.92 -0.10 -6.96
N ASN A 65 5.34 -0.50 -8.09
CA ASN A 65 4.63 0.38 -9.04
C ASN A 65 3.11 0.41 -8.87
N THR A 66 2.53 -0.33 -7.92
CA THR A 66 1.07 -0.50 -7.80
C THR A 66 0.32 0.82 -7.63
N PHE A 67 0.93 1.82 -7.00
CA PHE A 67 0.29 3.10 -6.68
C PHE A 67 0.72 4.29 -7.55
N LEU A 68 1.46 4.05 -8.64
CA LEU A 68 1.93 5.15 -9.49
C LEU A 68 0.77 5.84 -10.25
N ASP A 69 -0.22 5.07 -10.69
CA ASP A 69 -1.31 5.56 -11.55
C ASP A 69 -2.56 6.01 -10.77
N LEU A 70 -2.48 6.15 -9.44
CA LEU A 70 -3.63 6.44 -8.58
C LEU A 70 -4.26 7.82 -8.85
N LEU A 71 -3.44 8.85 -9.07
CA LEU A 71 -3.95 10.20 -9.40
C LEU A 71 -4.25 10.37 -10.89
N ASN A 72 -3.61 9.57 -11.74
CA ASN A 72 -3.77 9.61 -13.20
C ASN A 72 -4.11 8.21 -13.71
N PRO A 73 -5.31 7.70 -13.41
CA PRO A 73 -5.71 6.39 -13.91
C PRO A 73 -5.64 6.42 -15.45
N PRO A 74 -5.11 5.37 -16.10
CA PRO A 74 -5.08 5.32 -17.55
C PRO A 74 -6.50 5.54 -18.06
N LYS A 75 -6.66 6.47 -19.01
CA LYS A 75 -7.95 6.71 -19.66
C LYS A 75 -8.43 5.36 -20.20
N ARG A 76 -9.53 4.83 -19.64
CA ARG A 76 -10.13 3.57 -20.11
C ARG A 76 -10.22 3.63 -21.64
N PRO A 77 -9.82 2.58 -22.38
CA PRO A 77 -10.03 2.54 -23.81
C PRO A 77 -11.50 2.80 -24.06
N ILE A 78 -11.81 3.85 -24.83
CA ILE A 78 -13.18 4.10 -25.29
C ILE A 78 -13.49 2.90 -26.19
N VAL A 79 -14.32 1.98 -25.71
CA VAL A 79 -14.91 0.97 -26.59
C VAL A 79 -15.86 1.75 -27.50
N THR A 80 -15.35 2.22 -28.64
CA THR A 80 -16.22 2.57 -29.76
C THR A 80 -16.83 1.26 -30.22
N ARG A 81 -18.10 1.09 -29.84
CA ARG A 81 -18.94 0.01 -30.34
C ARG A 81 -19.24 0.39 -31.79
N ASP A 82 -18.32 0.08 -32.69
CA ASP A 82 -18.52 0.27 -34.12
C ASP A 82 -19.64 -0.69 -34.55
N GLY A 83 -20.69 -0.11 -35.13
CA GLY A 83 -21.91 -0.78 -35.58
C GLY A 83 -21.78 -1.47 -36.92
#